data_AF-A0A1J3HM14-F1
#
_entry.id   AF-A0A1J3HM14-F1
#
_cell.length_a   1.000
_cell.length_b   1.000
_cell.length_c   1.000
_cell.angle_alpha   90.00
_cell.angle_beta   90.00
_cell.angle_gamma   90.00
#
_symmetry.space_group_name_H-M   'P 1'
#
loop_
_entity.id
_entity.type
_entity.pdbx_description
1 polymer ?
#
loop_
_entity_poly.entity_id
_entity_poly.type
_entity_poly.pdbx_seq_one_letter_code
_entity_poly.pdbx_strand_id
1 'polypeptide(L)'
;ELGFTFSFPVKQTSLSSGTLINWTKGFSIEDTIGKDVVGELNQAMERVGVDMRVAALVNDTIGTLAGGRFDNPNVVAAVILGTGTNAAYVERAQAIPKWHGLLPKSGEMVINMEWGNFRSSHLPLTEYDHSLDFESLNPGEQILEKIISGMYLGEILRRV
;
A
#
# COMPACT_ATOMS: atom_id res chain seq x y z
N GLU A 1 -15.76 -17.84 -1.61
CA GLU A 1 -15.25 -16.62 -0.95
C GLU A 1 -13.80 -16.37 -1.38
N LEU A 2 -13.34 -15.12 -1.41
CA LEU A 2 -11.97 -14.76 -1.81
C LEU A 2 -11.33 -13.74 -0.86
N GLY A 3 -9.99 -13.81 -0.72
CA GLY A 3 -9.19 -12.75 -0.11
C GLY A 3 -8.72 -11.76 -1.18
N PHE A 4 -9.07 -10.48 -1.02
CA PHE A 4 -8.74 -9.44 -1.98
C PHE A 4 -7.52 -8.66 -1.47
N THR A 5 -6.38 -8.92 -2.09
CA THR A 5 -5.19 -8.10 -1.84
C THR A 5 -5.24 -6.86 -2.73
N PHE A 6 -5.42 -5.69 -2.13
CA PHE A 6 -5.52 -4.42 -2.83
C PHE A 6 -4.44 -3.46 -2.34
N SER A 7 -3.33 -3.43 -3.06
CA SER A 7 -2.09 -2.76 -2.66
C SER A 7 -2.07 -1.27 -3.01
N PHE A 8 -3.08 -0.54 -2.57
CA PHE A 8 -3.15 0.92 -2.69
C PHE A 8 -3.54 1.53 -1.34
N PRO A 9 -3.30 2.83 -1.13
CA PRO A 9 -3.75 3.53 0.05
C PRO A 9 -5.27 3.39 0.24
N VAL A 10 -5.67 2.63 1.24
CA VAL A 10 -7.07 2.38 1.56
C VAL A 10 -7.34 2.73 3.02
N LYS A 11 -8.44 3.45 3.24
CA LYS A 11 -9.04 3.60 4.56
C LYS A 11 -9.91 2.37 4.82
N GLN A 12 -9.32 1.34 5.42
CA GLN A 12 -10.04 0.12 5.76
C GLN A 12 -11.09 0.41 6.84
N THR A 13 -12.35 0.07 6.55
CA THR A 13 -13.51 0.36 7.44
C THR A 13 -14.05 -0.91 8.10
N SER A 14 -13.76 -2.09 7.55
CA SER A 14 -14.03 -3.40 8.15
C SER A 14 -13.08 -4.46 7.59
N LEU A 15 -13.23 -5.73 8.01
CA LEU A 15 -12.47 -6.84 7.44
C LEU A 15 -12.64 -6.93 5.91
N SER A 16 -13.84 -6.64 5.39
CA SER A 16 -14.18 -6.79 3.98
C SER A 16 -14.72 -5.50 3.37
N SER A 17 -14.21 -4.34 3.78
CA SER A 17 -14.53 -3.05 3.14
C SER A 17 -13.41 -2.04 3.35
N GLY A 18 -13.19 -1.19 2.36
CA GLY A 18 -12.18 -0.16 2.45
C GLY A 18 -12.28 0.85 1.33
N THR A 19 -12.19 2.12 1.70
CA THR A 19 -12.29 3.23 0.76
C THR A 19 -10.94 3.57 0.17
N LEU A 20 -10.81 3.59 -1.17
CA LEU A 20 -9.60 4.07 -1.84
C LEU A 20 -9.36 5.54 -1.47
N ILE A 21 -8.17 5.85 -0.97
CA ILE A 21 -7.77 7.22 -0.63
C ILE A 21 -7.22 7.91 -1.87
N ASN A 22 -6.18 7.35 -2.48
CA ASN A 22 -5.54 7.85 -3.70
C ASN A 22 -4.95 6.68 -4.47
N TRP A 23 -4.85 6.83 -5.79
CA TRP A 23 -4.07 5.91 -6.61
C TRP A 23 -2.56 6.17 -6.45
N THR A 24 -1.78 5.11 -6.55
CA THR A 24 -0.31 5.14 -6.59
C THR A 24 0.17 4.27 -7.75
N LYS A 25 1.49 4.04 -7.88
CA LYS A 25 2.05 3.07 -8.86
C LYS A 25 1.64 3.36 -10.32
N GLY A 26 1.46 4.64 -10.65
CA GLY A 26 1.08 5.11 -11.99
C GLY A 26 -0.38 4.87 -12.40
N PHE A 27 -1.27 4.49 -11.48
CA PHE A 27 -2.71 4.42 -11.74
C PHE A 27 -3.37 5.80 -11.61
N SER A 28 -4.36 6.08 -12.45
CA SER A 28 -5.19 7.30 -12.36
C SER A 28 -6.60 7.01 -12.87
N ILE A 29 -7.50 6.64 -11.95
CA ILE A 29 -8.92 6.35 -12.24
C ILE A 29 -9.77 7.16 -11.25
N GLU A 30 -10.17 8.36 -11.67
CA GLU A 30 -10.84 9.35 -10.81
C GLU A 30 -12.09 8.80 -10.14
N ASP A 31 -12.92 8.07 -10.88
CA ASP A 31 -14.21 7.55 -10.43
C ASP A 31 -14.12 6.55 -9.27
N THR A 32 -12.94 6.01 -8.95
CA THR A 32 -12.76 5.02 -7.87
C THR A 32 -12.35 5.68 -6.54
N ILE A 33 -11.81 6.90 -6.58
CA ILE A 33 -11.35 7.59 -5.38
C ILE A 33 -12.55 7.86 -4.46
N GLY A 34 -12.42 7.53 -3.17
CA GLY A 34 -13.51 7.67 -2.21
C GLY A 34 -14.57 6.56 -2.25
N LYS A 35 -14.44 5.55 -3.12
CA LYS A 35 -15.35 4.39 -3.17
C LYS A 35 -14.80 3.18 -2.43
N ASP A 36 -15.72 2.31 -1.97
CA ASP A 36 -15.38 1.02 -1.37
C ASP A 36 -14.95 0.03 -2.46
N VAL A 37 -13.66 -0.30 -2.50
CA VAL A 37 -13.07 -1.14 -3.55
C VAL A 37 -13.58 -2.58 -3.49
N VAL A 38 -14.03 -3.03 -2.31
CA VAL A 38 -14.66 -4.35 -2.17
C VAL A 38 -16.04 -4.35 -2.82
N GLY A 39 -16.83 -3.30 -2.59
CA GLY A 39 -18.11 -3.09 -3.25
C GLY A 39 -17.98 -3.05 -4.78
N GLU A 40 -17.01 -2.30 -5.29
CA GLU A 40 -16.71 -2.21 -6.73
C GLU A 40 -16.38 -3.59 -7.34
N LEU A 41 -15.55 -4.40 -6.67
CA LEU A 41 -15.21 -5.74 -7.14
C LEU A 41 -16.39 -6.71 -7.07
N ASN A 42 -17.18 -6.68 -6.00
CA ASN A 42 -18.38 -7.52 -5.88
C ASN A 42 -19.40 -7.21 -6.99
N GLN A 43 -19.67 -5.92 -7.25
CA GLN A 43 -20.55 -5.52 -8.36
C GLN A 43 -19.99 -5.96 -9.72
N ALA A 44 -18.67 -5.91 -9.91
CA ALA A 44 -18.04 -6.41 -11.14
C ALA A 44 -18.22 -7.92 -11.30
N MET A 45 -18.06 -8.71 -10.24
CA MET A 45 -18.28 -10.17 -10.25
C MET A 45 -19.75 -10.52 -10.55
N GLU A 46 -20.70 -9.79 -9.98
CA GLU A 46 -22.14 -9.98 -10.24
C GLU A 46 -22.48 -9.74 -11.73
N ARG A 47 -21.94 -8.66 -12.32
CA ARG A 47 -22.14 -8.35 -13.75
C ARG A 47 -21.66 -9.45 -14.69
N VAL A 48 -20.65 -10.22 -14.30
CA VAL A 48 -20.10 -11.32 -15.11
C VAL A 48 -20.63 -12.70 -14.68
N GLY A 49 -21.56 -12.76 -13.72
CA GLY A 49 -22.19 -14.00 -13.28
C GLY A 49 -21.29 -14.93 -12.45
N VAL A 50 -20.30 -14.38 -11.73
CA VAL A 50 -19.42 -15.17 -10.85
C VAL A 50 -20.02 -15.22 -9.44
N ASP A 51 -20.39 -16.43 -8.99
CA ASP A 51 -20.88 -16.68 -7.62
C ASP A 51 -19.72 -16.70 -6.61
N MET A 52 -19.24 -15.50 -6.27
CA MET A 52 -18.16 -15.32 -5.30
C MET A 52 -18.30 -13.97 -4.57
N ARG A 53 -17.76 -13.92 -3.35
CA ARG A 53 -17.74 -12.73 -2.49
C ARG A 53 -16.37 -12.52 -1.87
N VAL A 54 -15.97 -11.27 -1.73
CA VAL A 54 -14.77 -10.87 -0.96
C VAL A 54 -15.03 -11.07 0.54
N ALA A 55 -14.24 -11.95 1.18
CA ALA A 55 -14.30 -12.22 2.61
C ALA A 55 -13.33 -11.34 3.42
N ALA A 56 -12.23 -10.91 2.82
CA ALA A 56 -11.25 -10.03 3.45
C ALA A 56 -10.58 -9.12 2.44
N LEU A 57 -10.41 -7.86 2.81
CA LEU A 57 -9.55 -6.89 2.13
C LEU A 57 -8.22 -6.85 2.87
N VAL A 58 -7.13 -7.05 2.15
CA VAL A 58 -5.78 -7.18 2.71
C VAL A 58 -4.81 -6.30 1.93
N ASN A 59 -3.82 -5.73 2.61
CA ASN A 59 -2.67 -5.11 1.95
C ASN A 59 -1.58 -6.18 1.74
N ASP A 60 -0.96 -6.21 0.57
CA ASP A 60 0.06 -7.22 0.20
C ASP A 60 1.21 -7.30 1.20
N THR A 61 1.62 -6.17 1.75
CA THR A 61 2.76 -6.06 2.65
C THR A 61 2.40 -6.57 4.03
N ILE A 62 1.15 -6.38 4.47
CA ILE A 62 0.60 -7.06 5.67
C ILE A 62 0.55 -8.57 5.45
N GLY A 63 0.07 -9.02 4.29
CA GLY A 63 0.03 -10.45 3.95
C GLY A 63 1.43 -11.08 3.94
N THR A 64 2.41 -10.37 3.40
CA THR A 64 3.83 -10.77 3.39
C THR A 64 4.37 -10.89 4.82
N LEU A 65 4.05 -9.94 5.69
CA LEU A 65 4.44 -9.99 7.11
C LEU A 65 3.79 -11.17 7.82
N ALA A 66 2.49 -11.38 7.61
CA ALA A 66 1.76 -12.49 8.24
C ALA A 66 2.30 -13.85 7.81
N GLY A 67 2.56 -14.04 6.50
CA GLY A 67 3.18 -15.25 5.97
C GLY A 67 4.57 -15.50 6.54
N GLY A 68 5.43 -14.48 6.56
CA GLY A 68 6.77 -14.60 7.16
C GLY A 68 6.71 -14.91 8.66
N ARG A 69 5.77 -14.31 9.40
CA ARG A 69 5.62 -14.53 10.85
C ARG A 69 5.06 -15.91 11.18
N PHE A 70 4.25 -16.48 10.30
CA PHE A 70 3.74 -17.84 10.43
C PHE A 70 4.89 -18.87 10.43
N ASP A 71 5.86 -18.70 9.53
CA ASP A 71 7.02 -19.60 9.42
C ASP A 71 8.11 -19.27 10.45
N ASN A 72 8.30 -17.99 10.79
CA ASN A 72 9.35 -17.54 11.70
C ASN A 72 8.83 -16.50 12.72
N PRO A 73 8.80 -16.84 14.02
CA PRO A 73 8.29 -15.94 15.04
C PRO A 73 9.17 -14.71 15.32
N ASN A 74 10.31 -14.55 14.66
CA ASN A 74 11.17 -13.36 14.81
C ASN A 74 10.95 -12.31 13.71
N VAL A 75 10.03 -12.55 12.76
CA VAL A 75 9.69 -11.55 11.74
C VAL A 75 8.98 -10.35 12.39
N VAL A 76 9.56 -9.16 12.23
CA VAL A 76 9.03 -7.90 12.78
C VAL A 76 8.63 -6.91 11.70
N ALA A 77 9.06 -7.13 10.45
CA ALA A 77 8.75 -6.27 9.32
C ALA A 77 8.73 -7.06 8.01
N ALA A 78 8.02 -6.53 7.02
CA ALA A 78 8.01 -6.99 5.64
C ALA A 78 8.18 -5.77 4.72
N VAL A 79 8.88 -5.98 3.61
CA VAL A 79 9.17 -4.94 2.62
C VAL A 79 8.88 -5.49 1.24
N ILE A 80 8.17 -4.69 0.43
CA ILE A 80 7.97 -4.95 -0.99
C ILE A 80 8.90 -4.02 -1.78
N LEU A 81 9.70 -4.63 -2.65
CA LEU A 81 10.53 -3.96 -3.65
C LEU A 81 10.21 -4.59 -5.01
N GLY A 82 9.20 -4.06 -5.69
CA GLY A 82 8.75 -4.53 -7.01
C GLY A 82 8.49 -3.34 -7.92
N THR A 83 7.41 -3.38 -8.70
CA THR A 83 6.94 -2.22 -9.47
C THR A 83 6.76 -1.00 -8.57
N GLY A 84 6.10 -1.19 -7.43
CA GLY A 84 6.05 -0.20 -6.35
C GLY A 84 6.91 -0.59 -5.16
N THR A 85 6.84 0.21 -4.10
CA THR A 85 7.47 -0.12 -2.81
C THR A 85 6.53 0.15 -1.63
N ASN A 86 6.60 -0.72 -0.63
CA ASN A 86 5.91 -0.52 0.64
C ASN A 86 6.61 -1.26 1.78
N ALA A 87 6.30 -0.91 3.02
CA ALA A 87 6.72 -1.62 4.21
C ALA A 87 5.57 -1.76 5.21
N ALA A 88 5.56 -2.89 5.92
CA ALA A 88 4.71 -3.13 7.07
C ALA A 88 5.56 -3.64 8.23
N TYR A 89 5.20 -3.31 9.46
CA TYR A 89 5.93 -3.77 10.64
C TYR A 89 5.01 -3.99 11.83
N VAL A 90 5.51 -4.70 12.84
CA VAL A 90 4.83 -4.94 14.12
C VAL A 90 5.22 -3.83 15.10
N GLU A 91 4.26 -3.00 15.47
CA GLU A 91 4.41 -1.94 16.46
C GLU A 91 3.77 -2.36 17.81
N ARG A 92 4.27 -1.79 18.89
CA ARG A 92 3.60 -1.87 20.20
C ARG A 92 2.32 -1.06 20.15
N ALA A 93 1.17 -1.71 20.35
CA ALA A 93 -0.14 -1.06 20.21
C ALA A 93 -0.30 0.18 21.12
N GLN A 94 0.35 0.18 22.28
CA GLN A 94 0.35 1.30 23.24
C GLN A 94 1.20 2.50 22.78
N ALA A 95 2.09 2.33 21.80
CA ALA A 95 2.97 3.37 21.26
C ALA A 95 2.36 4.07 20.03
N ILE A 96 1.05 3.94 19.80
CA ILE A 96 0.33 4.55 18.67
C ILE A 96 -0.64 5.61 19.21
N PRO A 97 -0.23 6.88 19.41
CA PRO A 97 -1.06 7.90 20.05
C PRO A 97 -2.38 8.19 19.34
N LYS A 98 -2.44 7.96 18.02
CA LYS A 98 -3.64 8.18 17.20
C LYS A 98 -4.69 7.07 17.34
N TRP A 99 -4.33 5.92 17.89
CA TRP A 99 -5.23 4.77 18.00
C TRP A 99 -5.97 4.79 19.35
N HIS A 100 -7.30 4.87 19.27
CA HIS A 100 -8.19 4.91 20.44
C HIS A 100 -9.13 3.69 20.50
N GLY A 101 -8.95 2.72 19.59
CA GLY A 101 -9.76 1.51 19.52
C GLY A 101 -9.31 0.43 20.51
N LEU A 102 -9.99 -0.71 20.46
CA LEU A 102 -9.61 -1.88 21.25
C LEU A 102 -8.18 -2.33 20.89
N LEU A 103 -7.41 -2.67 21.92
CA LEU A 103 -6.05 -3.18 21.73
C LEU A 103 -6.08 -4.68 21.40
N PRO A 104 -5.20 -5.16 20.52
CA PRO A 104 -5.03 -6.57 20.25
C PRO A 104 -4.53 -7.31 21.50
N LYS A 105 -4.95 -8.57 21.68
CA LYS A 105 -4.63 -9.38 22.87
C LYS A 105 -3.12 -9.57 23.09
N SER A 106 -2.34 -9.63 22.02
CA SER A 106 -0.88 -9.74 22.05
C SER A 106 -0.18 -8.44 22.45
N GLY A 107 -0.87 -7.29 22.40
CA GLY A 107 -0.26 -5.97 22.49
C GLY A 107 0.51 -5.54 21.22
N GLU A 108 0.50 -6.37 20.17
CA GLU A 108 1.17 -6.14 18.89
C GLU A 108 0.16 -5.65 17.85
N MET A 109 0.44 -4.52 17.21
CA MET A 109 -0.36 -3.94 16.14
C MET A 109 0.45 -3.92 14.85
N VAL A 110 -0.08 -4.50 13.78
CA VAL A 110 0.56 -4.39 12.45
C VAL A 110 0.29 -3.00 11.88
N ILE A 111 1.35 -2.33 11.46
CA ILE A 111 1.30 -1.04 10.77
C ILE A 111 1.64 -1.26 9.31
N ASN A 112 0.71 -0.90 8.42
CA ASN A 112 1.03 -0.65 7.02
C ASN A 112 1.49 0.81 6.89
N MET A 113 2.72 1.01 6.43
CA MET A 113 3.34 2.33 6.41
C MET A 113 2.94 3.16 5.19
N GLU A 114 2.61 2.52 4.06
CA GLU A 114 2.47 3.19 2.75
C GLU A 114 3.68 4.11 2.47
N TRP A 115 4.89 3.58 2.70
CA TRP A 115 6.11 4.40 2.85
C TRP A 115 6.61 5.03 1.54
N GLY A 116 6.02 4.68 0.40
CA GLY A 116 6.42 5.20 -0.90
C GLY A 116 6.33 6.72 -0.97
N ASN A 117 5.40 7.30 -0.20
CA ASN A 117 5.22 8.74 -0.07
C ASN A 117 6.18 9.43 0.92
N PHE A 118 7.12 8.70 1.51
CA PHE A 118 8.15 9.30 2.35
C PHE A 118 8.98 10.30 1.53
N ARG A 119 9.23 11.47 2.12
CA ARG A 119 10.07 12.52 1.55
C ARG A 119 10.90 13.20 2.63
N SER A 120 12.13 13.54 2.29
CA SER A 120 13.05 14.26 3.19
C SER A 120 14.07 15.04 2.36
N SER A 121 14.55 16.18 2.88
CA SER A 121 15.68 16.91 2.31
C SER A 121 16.99 16.11 2.35
N HIS A 122 17.02 14.99 3.08
CA HIS A 122 18.15 14.07 3.12
C HIS A 122 18.10 13.01 2.01
N LEU A 123 17.03 12.93 1.22
CA LEU A 123 17.03 12.08 0.03
C LEU A 123 17.96 12.70 -1.02
N PRO A 124 18.94 11.95 -1.55
CA PRO A 124 19.94 12.47 -2.48
C PRO A 124 19.37 12.56 -3.91
N LEU A 125 18.39 13.46 -4.10
CA LEU A 125 17.73 13.66 -5.39
C LEU A 125 18.64 14.38 -6.38
N THR A 126 18.60 13.95 -7.63
CA THR A 126 19.30 14.53 -8.77
C THR A 126 18.34 15.32 -9.67
N GLU A 127 18.87 16.02 -10.67
CA GLU A 127 18.04 16.71 -11.68
C GLU A 127 17.15 15.73 -12.47
N TYR A 128 17.60 14.49 -12.65
CA TYR A 128 16.84 13.44 -13.34
C TYR A 128 15.62 12.99 -12.53
N ASP A 129 15.77 12.87 -11.20
CA ASP A 129 14.67 12.54 -10.29
C ASP A 129 13.64 13.67 -10.26
N HIS A 130 14.10 14.92 -10.25
CA HIS A 130 13.21 16.09 -10.31
C HIS A 130 12.45 16.18 -11.64
N SER A 131 13.12 15.94 -12.76
CA SER A 131 12.48 15.90 -14.08
C SER A 131 11.48 14.75 -14.19
N LEU A 132 11.82 13.56 -13.68
CA LEU A 132 10.93 12.41 -13.61
C LEU A 132 9.68 12.70 -12.76
N ASP A 133 9.86 13.29 -11.56
CA ASP A 133 8.77 13.67 -10.68
C ASP A 133 7.84 14.69 -11.35
N PHE A 134 8.42 15.73 -11.96
CA PHE A 134 7.69 16.79 -12.64
C PHE A 134 6.81 16.26 -13.80
N GLU A 135 7.30 15.28 -14.54
CA GLU A 135 6.58 14.64 -15.66
C GLU A 135 5.65 13.49 -15.23
N SER A 136 5.66 13.11 -13.95
CA SER A 136 4.86 12.00 -13.45
C SER A 136 3.37 12.36 -13.35
N LEU A 137 2.51 11.34 -13.23
CA LEU A 137 1.07 11.53 -12.97
C LEU A 137 0.76 12.13 -11.59
N ASN A 138 1.73 12.09 -10.67
CA ASN A 138 1.59 12.53 -9.29
C ASN A 138 2.82 13.36 -8.83
N PRO A 139 3.07 14.54 -9.42
CA PRO A 139 4.23 15.36 -9.06
C PRO A 139 4.23 15.75 -7.57
N GLY A 140 5.38 15.64 -6.92
CA GLY A 140 5.54 15.95 -5.50
C GLY A 140 5.08 14.84 -4.54
N GLU A 141 4.54 13.75 -5.05
CA GLU A 141 4.13 12.56 -4.30
C GLU A 141 5.00 11.34 -4.64
N GLN A 142 4.96 10.33 -3.77
CA GLN A 142 5.64 9.05 -3.96
C GLN A 142 7.16 9.18 -4.20
N ILE A 143 7.79 10.17 -3.56
CA ILE A 143 9.20 10.52 -3.80
C ILE A 143 10.15 9.35 -3.49
N LEU A 144 9.96 8.65 -2.36
CA LEU A 144 10.76 7.47 -2.05
C LEU A 144 10.53 6.35 -3.07
N GLU A 145 9.27 6.10 -3.46
CA GLU A 145 8.95 5.09 -4.49
C GLU A 145 9.64 5.40 -5.82
N LYS A 146 9.62 6.66 -6.25
CA LYS A 146 10.24 7.12 -7.49
C LYS A 146 11.74 6.86 -7.57
N ILE A 147 12.45 6.75 -6.45
CA ILE A 147 13.90 6.56 -6.45
C ILE A 147 14.35 5.15 -6.06
N ILE A 148 13.45 4.27 -5.58
CA ILE A 148 13.83 2.90 -5.17
C ILE A 148 13.04 1.79 -5.87
N SER A 149 11.87 2.08 -6.46
CA SER A 149 11.03 1.03 -7.04
C SER A 149 11.44 0.67 -8.46
N GLY A 150 11.21 -0.58 -8.83
CA GLY A 150 11.53 -1.10 -10.17
C GLY A 150 10.83 -0.37 -11.31
N MET A 151 9.69 0.29 -11.05
CA MET A 151 8.99 1.12 -12.05
C MET A 151 9.85 2.29 -12.54
N TYR A 152 10.70 2.86 -11.69
CA TYR A 152 11.39 4.11 -11.97
C TYR A 152 12.90 3.96 -12.13
N LEU A 153 13.53 2.91 -11.58
CA LEU A 153 14.98 2.70 -11.71
C LEU A 153 15.45 2.70 -13.18
N GLY A 154 14.71 2.05 -14.08
CA GLY A 154 15.01 2.06 -15.50
C GLY A 154 14.78 3.43 -16.17
N GLU A 155 13.78 4.18 -15.70
CA GLU A 155 13.46 5.51 -16.22
C GLU A 155 14.48 6.56 -15.78
N ILE A 156 14.99 6.47 -14.55
CA ILE A 156 16.11 7.30 -14.07
C ILE A 156 17.34 7.05 -14.96
N LEU A 157 17.70 5.79 -15.20
CA LEU A 157 18.84 5.45 -16.07
C LEU A 157 18.65 5.99 -17.50
N ARG A 158 17.43 5.97 -18.04
CA ARG A 158 17.13 6.49 -19.39
C ARG A 158 17.30 8.01 -19.50
N ARG A 159 17.23 8.74 -18.38
CA ARG A 159 17.33 10.21 -18.33
C ARG A 159 18.78 10.73 -18.23
N VAL A 160 19.73 9.86 -17.85
CA VAL A 160 21.18 10.15 -17.82
C VAL A 160 21.74 10.25 -19.24
#